data_AF-A0A835TIZ7-F1
#
_entry.id   AF-A0A835TIZ7-F1
#
_cell.length_a   1.000
_cell.length_b   1.000
_cell.length_c   1.000
_cell.angle_alpha   90.00
_cell.angle_beta   90.00
_cell.angle_gamma   90.00
#
_symmetry.space_group_name_H-M   'P 1'
#
loop_
_entity.id
_entity.type
_entity.pdbx_description
1 polymer ?
#
loop_
_entity_poly.entity_id
_entity_poly.type
_entity_poly.pdbx_seq_one_letter_code
_entity_poly.pdbx_strand_id
1 'polypeptide(L)'
;MLRRNVRRLFKLYERFMSRPGSMALCPGATPEDLAAVEQALGLRDGGGGGGGLPAEVWELYRHRNGQAPGAFVTFVDDMRLLGLHELAVEVAPGLPELQQRLAALGRPHSPQPQRPALAAAAAVPAAAGGGAAAEASGTAAAATTAVPPSAQSGGNLRAAQEPEPQADQAASGDTHAGGPGELESGARAQGHGGGAAAAGTGGADGGLALSPAGGQAPAGGSPQPDPQLPLPPPPPALLADDRVVAVAANASGSRRFVVALGTGHVYIARGLSFAFYAPGVAALLQKLLA
;
A
#
# COMPACT_ATOMS: atom_id res chain seq x y z
N MET A 1 19.15 5.28 -6.96
CA MET A 1 18.76 6.28 -5.93
C MET A 1 17.43 5.97 -5.22
N LEU A 2 16.55 5.13 -5.79
CA LEU A 2 15.22 4.83 -5.22
C LEU A 2 15.19 4.35 -3.76
N ARG A 3 16.08 3.44 -3.34
CA ARG A 3 16.07 2.88 -1.97
C ARG A 3 16.16 3.95 -0.89
N ARG A 4 16.94 5.01 -1.14
CA ARG A 4 17.08 6.12 -0.20
C ARG A 4 15.81 6.95 -0.12
N ASN A 5 15.00 7.00 -1.18
CA ASN A 5 13.81 7.83 -1.24
C ASN A 5 12.66 7.22 -0.45
N VAL A 6 12.29 5.94 -0.67
CA VAL A 6 11.17 5.30 0.04
C VAL A 6 11.40 5.32 1.55
N ARG A 7 12.57 4.86 2.01
CA ARG A 7 12.90 4.87 3.45
C ARG A 7 12.88 6.27 4.05
N ARG A 8 13.44 7.27 3.35
CA ARG A 8 13.47 8.66 3.85
C ARG A 8 12.07 9.25 3.91
N LEU A 9 11.28 9.10 2.86
CA LEU A 9 9.91 9.61 2.76
C LEU A 9 9.02 8.94 3.81
N PHE A 10 9.12 7.63 3.98
CA PHE A 10 8.35 6.92 5.00
C PHE A 10 8.70 7.38 6.42
N LYS A 11 10.00 7.56 6.74
CA LYS A 11 10.40 8.11 8.04
C LYS A 11 9.88 9.53 8.29
N LEU A 12 9.78 10.35 7.25
CA LEU A 12 9.16 11.67 7.36
C LEU A 12 7.67 11.52 7.61
N TYR A 13 7.01 10.65 6.85
CA TYR A 13 5.58 10.38 6.95
C TYR A 13 5.17 9.83 8.32
N GLU A 14 5.97 8.93 8.90
CA GLU A 14 5.77 8.38 10.25
C GLU A 14 5.58 9.48 11.32
N ARG A 15 6.18 10.66 11.13
CA ARG A 15 6.02 11.81 12.05
C ARG A 15 4.68 12.54 11.91
N PHE A 16 4.01 12.41 10.77
CA PHE A 16 2.69 12.98 10.51
C PHE A 16 1.55 12.00 10.82
N MET A 17 1.86 10.71 10.96
CA MET A 17 0.89 9.73 11.38
C MET A 17 0.39 10.00 12.79
N SER A 18 -0.85 9.61 13.07
CA SER A 18 -1.37 9.62 14.43
C SER A 18 -0.49 8.75 15.34
N ARG A 19 -0.45 9.07 16.64
CA ARG A 19 0.31 8.27 17.61
C ARG A 19 -0.11 6.79 17.62
N PRO A 20 -1.41 6.43 17.60
CA PRO A 20 -1.81 5.03 17.44
C PRO A 20 -1.30 4.40 16.14
N GLY A 21 -1.39 5.13 15.02
CA GLY A 21 -0.96 4.64 13.72
C GLY A 21 0.55 4.38 13.63
N SER A 22 1.38 5.27 14.18
CA SER A 22 2.84 5.11 14.20
C SER A 22 3.29 4.02 15.18
N MET A 23 2.65 3.90 16.35
CA MET A 23 2.93 2.83 17.31
C MET A 23 2.53 1.44 16.80
N ALA A 24 1.54 1.36 15.92
CA ALA A 24 1.14 0.10 15.30
C ALA A 24 2.09 -0.37 14.18
N LEU A 25 3.07 0.43 13.75
CA LEU A 25 3.99 0.03 12.68
C LEU A 25 4.87 -1.15 13.11
N CYS A 26 4.79 -2.22 12.36
CA CYS A 26 5.60 -3.41 12.61
C CYS A 26 7.07 -3.18 12.16
N PRO A 27 8.04 -3.84 12.81
CA PRO A 27 9.43 -3.87 12.33
C PRO A 27 9.52 -4.31 10.87
N GLY A 28 10.53 -3.84 10.16
CA GLY A 28 10.76 -4.23 8.77
C GLY A 28 11.08 -5.72 8.63
N ALA A 29 10.64 -6.32 7.54
CA ALA A 29 10.85 -7.73 7.25
C ALA A 29 12.27 -8.03 6.80
N THR A 30 12.74 -9.26 7.06
CA THR A 30 14.03 -9.71 6.54
C THR A 30 13.95 -10.00 5.04
N PRO A 31 15.08 -9.94 4.30
CA PRO A 31 15.12 -10.34 2.90
C PRO A 31 14.62 -11.78 2.66
N GLU A 32 14.83 -12.67 3.62
CA GLU A 32 14.38 -14.05 3.62
C GLU A 32 12.86 -14.14 3.71
N ASP A 33 12.24 -13.41 4.64
CA ASP A 33 10.77 -13.32 4.78
C ASP A 33 10.12 -12.80 3.49
N LEU A 34 10.73 -11.76 2.89
CA LEU A 34 10.25 -11.18 1.64
C LEU A 34 10.34 -12.19 0.47
N ALA A 35 11.44 -12.94 0.40
CA ALA A 35 11.63 -13.95 -0.62
C ALA A 35 10.64 -15.12 -0.44
N ALA A 36 10.34 -15.51 0.80
CA ALA A 36 9.34 -16.53 1.12
C ALA A 36 7.93 -16.09 0.71
N VAL A 37 7.57 -14.82 0.96
CA VAL A 37 6.27 -14.26 0.57
C VAL A 37 6.17 -14.15 -0.96
N GLU A 38 7.22 -13.71 -1.65
CA GLU A 38 7.23 -13.67 -3.12
C GLU A 38 7.04 -15.07 -3.73
N GLN A 39 7.65 -16.09 -3.11
CA GLN A 39 7.45 -17.47 -3.51
C GLN A 39 6.02 -17.93 -3.22
N ALA A 40 5.47 -17.64 -2.03
CA ALA A 40 4.10 -17.99 -1.65
C ALA A 40 3.05 -17.31 -2.56
N LEU A 41 3.33 -16.10 -3.04
CA LEU A 41 2.51 -15.36 -3.99
C LEU A 41 2.73 -15.79 -5.45
N GLY A 42 3.60 -16.77 -5.72
CA GLY A 42 3.89 -17.25 -7.08
C GLY A 42 4.61 -16.24 -7.97
N LEU A 43 5.28 -15.24 -7.37
CA LEU A 43 5.96 -14.16 -8.09
C LEU A 43 7.40 -14.51 -8.49
N ARG A 44 7.91 -15.69 -8.11
CA ARG A 44 9.32 -16.06 -8.30
C ARG A 44 9.59 -16.95 -9.52
N ASP A 45 8.60 -17.73 -9.94
CA ASP A 45 8.80 -18.86 -10.88
C ASP A 45 8.59 -18.51 -12.36
N GLY A 46 8.67 -17.23 -12.72
CA GLY A 46 8.95 -16.80 -14.10
C GLY A 46 7.90 -17.09 -15.19
N GLY A 47 6.78 -17.76 -14.86
CA GLY A 47 5.75 -18.14 -15.84
C GLY A 47 4.98 -16.98 -16.49
N GLY A 48 5.17 -15.74 -16.03
CA GLY A 48 4.40 -14.59 -16.53
C GLY A 48 5.03 -13.24 -16.24
N GLY A 49 6.34 -13.07 -16.48
CA GLY A 49 6.98 -11.74 -16.54
C GLY A 49 7.15 -10.95 -15.24
N GLY A 50 6.61 -11.39 -14.10
CA GLY A 50 6.73 -10.69 -12.82
C GLY A 50 8.02 -11.09 -12.09
N GLY A 51 9.04 -10.22 -12.07
CA GLY A 51 10.32 -10.45 -11.39
C GLY A 51 10.29 -10.28 -9.86
N GLY A 52 9.24 -10.78 -9.19
CA GLY A 52 8.99 -10.56 -7.75
C GLY A 52 8.15 -9.31 -7.46
N LEU A 53 8.14 -8.88 -6.19
CA LEU A 53 7.46 -7.64 -5.79
C LEU A 53 8.14 -6.41 -6.42
N PRO A 54 7.38 -5.35 -6.76
CA PRO A 54 7.97 -4.10 -7.22
C PRO A 54 9.02 -3.57 -6.23
N ALA A 55 10.14 -3.07 -6.74
CA ALA A 55 11.28 -2.68 -5.90
C ALA A 55 10.92 -1.68 -4.79
N GLU A 56 9.98 -0.77 -5.03
CA GLU A 56 9.52 0.18 -4.00
C GLU A 56 8.65 -0.48 -2.93
N VAL A 57 7.81 -1.46 -3.30
CA VAL A 57 7.03 -2.29 -2.37
C VAL A 57 7.99 -3.12 -1.52
N TRP A 58 8.98 -3.73 -2.16
CA TRP A 58 10.02 -4.50 -1.48
C TRP A 58 10.77 -3.65 -0.43
N GLU A 59 11.21 -2.43 -0.80
CA GLU A 59 11.89 -1.51 0.14
C GLU A 59 10.95 -0.97 1.23
N LEU A 60 9.66 -0.77 0.94
CA LEU A 60 8.65 -0.42 1.94
C LEU A 60 8.56 -1.49 3.01
N TYR A 61 8.36 -2.75 2.62
CA TYR A 61 8.21 -3.87 3.56
C TYR A 61 9.49 -4.24 4.29
N ARG A 62 10.65 -4.08 3.65
CA ARG A 62 11.95 -4.16 4.33
C ARG A 62 12.08 -3.09 5.42
N HIS A 63 11.46 -1.92 5.25
CA HIS A 63 11.52 -0.87 6.25
C HIS A 63 10.47 -1.06 7.36
N ARG A 64 9.22 -1.37 7.00
CA ARG A 64 8.08 -1.58 7.91
C ARG A 64 7.17 -2.67 7.36
N ASN A 65 6.93 -3.71 8.16
CA ASN A 65 6.09 -4.84 7.77
C ASN A 65 4.60 -4.59 8.07
N GLY A 66 4.03 -3.54 7.49
CA GLY A 66 2.63 -3.18 7.74
C GLY A 66 2.37 -2.56 9.11
N GLN A 67 1.11 -2.58 9.52
CA GLN A 67 0.63 -2.16 10.83
C GLN A 67 -0.10 -3.30 11.54
N ALA A 68 0.10 -3.46 12.85
CA ALA A 68 -0.71 -4.34 13.67
C ALA A 68 -2.19 -3.91 13.61
N PRO A 69 -3.15 -4.85 13.61
CA PRO A 69 -4.57 -4.52 13.66
C PRO A 69 -4.91 -3.82 14.98
N GLY A 70 -5.78 -2.80 14.93
CA GLY A 70 -6.21 -2.08 16.12
C GLY A 70 -7.21 -0.98 15.82
N ALA A 71 -7.93 -0.54 16.85
CA ALA A 71 -8.83 0.60 16.74
C ALA A 71 -8.05 1.87 16.42
N PHE A 72 -8.57 2.69 15.51
CA PHE A 72 -7.97 3.96 15.09
C PHE A 72 -6.56 3.82 14.46
N VAL A 73 -6.15 2.62 14.09
CA VAL A 73 -4.90 2.38 13.35
C VAL A 73 -5.15 2.66 11.88
N THR A 74 -4.76 3.86 11.46
CA THR A 74 -4.89 4.31 10.08
C THR A 74 -3.52 4.67 9.53
N PHE A 75 -3.21 4.17 8.35
CA PHE A 75 -2.12 4.64 7.51
C PHE A 75 -2.58 5.90 6.77
N VAL A 76 -3.57 5.78 5.88
CA VAL A 76 -4.04 6.86 4.99
C VAL A 76 -5.52 6.67 4.67
N ASP A 77 -6.32 7.74 4.67
CA ASP A 77 -7.75 7.69 4.28
C ASP A 77 -8.53 6.51 4.91
N ASP A 78 -8.37 6.31 6.22
CA ASP A 78 -8.95 5.18 6.99
C ASP A 78 -8.49 3.77 6.57
N MET A 79 -7.49 3.67 5.69
CA MET A 79 -6.85 2.41 5.32
C MET A 79 -5.66 2.13 6.23
N ARG A 80 -5.47 0.87 6.59
CA ARG A 80 -4.31 0.35 7.31
C ARG A 80 -3.29 -0.19 6.32
N LEU A 81 -2.00 0.00 6.62
CA LEU A 81 -0.93 -0.66 5.86
C LEU A 81 -0.93 -2.16 6.15
N LEU A 82 -1.15 -2.98 5.13
CA LEU A 82 -1.22 -4.44 5.25
C LEU A 82 0.16 -5.00 5.55
N GLY A 83 0.26 -6.01 6.42
CA GLY A 83 1.47 -6.78 6.66
C GLY A 83 1.78 -7.76 5.53
N LEU A 84 3.00 -8.28 5.48
CA LEU A 84 3.45 -9.23 4.45
C LEU A 84 2.57 -10.49 4.34
N HIS A 85 2.09 -11.00 5.47
CA HIS A 85 1.21 -12.17 5.52
C HIS A 85 -0.22 -11.88 5.07
N GLU A 86 -0.57 -10.60 4.92
CA GLU A 86 -1.89 -10.13 4.47
C GLU A 86 -1.87 -9.71 3.00
N LEU A 87 -0.69 -9.74 2.37
CA LEU A 87 -0.56 -9.45 0.95
C LEU A 87 -1.26 -10.55 0.15
N ALA A 88 -2.11 -10.12 -0.78
CA ALA A 88 -2.72 -10.96 -1.78
C ALA A 88 -2.39 -10.42 -3.17
N VAL A 89 -2.14 -11.33 -4.10
CA VAL A 89 -2.06 -11.01 -5.52
C VAL A 89 -3.46 -11.19 -6.11
N GLU A 90 -3.93 -10.15 -6.78
CA GLU A 90 -5.25 -10.10 -7.39
C GLU A 90 -5.13 -9.84 -8.87
N VAL A 91 -6.05 -10.40 -9.63
CA VAL A 91 -6.23 -10.07 -11.04
C VAL A 91 -7.20 -8.89 -11.13
N ALA A 92 -6.77 -7.80 -11.76
CA ALA A 92 -7.55 -6.58 -11.92
C ALA A 92 -8.04 -6.45 -13.38
N PRO A 93 -9.19 -7.04 -13.74
CA PRO A 93 -9.75 -6.92 -15.09
C PRO A 93 -10.10 -5.44 -15.35
N GLY A 94 -9.47 -4.80 -16.33
CA GLY A 94 -9.59 -3.36 -16.58
C GLY A 94 -8.31 -2.56 -16.35
N LEU A 95 -7.32 -3.14 -15.66
CA LEU A 95 -6.02 -2.52 -15.45
C LEU A 95 -5.24 -2.31 -16.76
N PRO A 96 -5.19 -3.29 -17.71
CA PRO A 96 -4.53 -3.10 -18.99
C PRO A 96 -5.07 -1.90 -19.78
N GLU A 97 -6.39 -1.75 -19.86
CA GLU A 97 -7.05 -0.66 -20.57
C GLU A 97 -6.75 0.69 -19.91
N LEU A 98 -6.74 0.72 -18.57
CA LEU A 98 -6.37 1.92 -17.82
C LEU A 98 -4.90 2.29 -18.06
N GLN A 99 -3.98 1.32 -18.07
CA GLN A 99 -2.57 1.54 -18.38
C GLN A 99 -2.37 2.06 -19.80
N GLN A 100 -3.08 1.50 -20.78
CA GLN A 100 -3.05 2.00 -22.16
C GLN A 100 -3.55 3.45 -22.26
N ARG A 101 -4.64 3.80 -21.56
CA ARG A 101 -5.13 5.19 -21.50
C ARG A 101 -4.12 6.13 -20.85
N LEU A 102 -3.47 5.71 -19.76
CA LEU A 102 -2.41 6.51 -19.12
C LEU A 102 -1.21 6.72 -20.06
N ALA A 103 -0.82 5.67 -20.78
CA ALA A 103 0.25 5.74 -21.78
C ALA A 103 -0.12 6.72 -22.91
N ALA A 104 -1.36 6.66 -23.41
CA ALA A 104 -1.87 7.58 -24.42
C ALA A 104 -1.90 9.05 -23.95
N LEU A 105 -2.10 9.28 -22.65
CA LEU A 105 -2.00 10.60 -22.02
C LEU A 105 -0.55 11.06 -21.78
N GLY A 106 0.44 10.31 -22.26
CA GLY A 106 1.86 10.64 -22.08
C GLY A 106 2.34 10.55 -20.64
N ARG A 107 1.64 9.80 -19.76
CA ARG A 107 2.12 9.51 -18.41
C ARG A 107 3.19 8.42 -18.52
N PRO A 108 4.49 8.75 -18.33
CA PRO A 108 5.54 7.77 -18.49
C PRO A 108 5.41 6.69 -17.43
N HIS A 109 5.53 5.44 -17.85
CA HIS A 109 5.80 4.34 -16.94
C HIS A 109 7.12 4.64 -16.24
N SER A 110 7.13 4.62 -14.90
CA SER A 110 8.42 4.64 -14.20
C SER A 110 9.10 3.31 -14.49
N PRO A 111 10.26 3.28 -15.19
CA PRO A 111 10.95 2.04 -15.47
C PRO A 111 11.25 1.37 -14.14
N GLN A 112 10.71 0.17 -13.94
CA GLN A 112 10.85 -0.54 -12.68
C GLN A 112 12.35 -0.75 -12.44
N PRO A 113 12.93 -0.13 -11.40
CA PRO A 113 14.35 -0.22 -11.17
C PRO A 113 14.67 -1.66 -10.78
N GLN A 114 15.70 -2.22 -11.42
CA GLN A 114 16.12 -3.59 -11.16
C GLN A 114 16.38 -3.79 -9.67
N ARG A 115 15.69 -4.78 -9.10
CA ARG A 115 15.93 -5.23 -7.73
C ARG A 115 17.38 -5.71 -7.63
N PRO A 116 18.09 -5.48 -6.51
CA PRO A 116 19.31 -6.23 -6.25
C PRO A 116 18.98 -7.72 -6.35
N ALA A 117 19.69 -8.44 -7.21
CA ALA A 117 19.71 -9.89 -7.09
C ALA A 117 20.14 -10.18 -5.65
N LEU A 118 19.24 -10.76 -4.85
CA LEU A 118 19.66 -11.51 -3.67
C LEU A 118 20.56 -12.58 -4.27
N ALA A 119 21.88 -12.38 -4.14
CA ALA A 119 22.85 -13.39 -4.53
C ALA A 119 22.36 -14.68 -3.89
N ALA A 120 21.99 -15.65 -4.72
CA ALA A 120 21.54 -16.96 -4.26
C ALA A 120 22.55 -17.37 -3.19
N ALA A 121 22.06 -17.45 -1.94
CA ALA A 121 22.91 -17.76 -0.80
C ALA A 121 23.72 -18.98 -1.22
N ALA A 122 25.05 -18.80 -1.28
CA ALA A 122 25.96 -19.78 -1.82
C ALA A 122 25.60 -21.13 -1.21
N ALA A 123 25.36 -22.11 -2.08
CA ALA A 123 25.27 -23.50 -1.67
C ALA A 123 26.47 -23.78 -0.78
N VAL A 124 26.23 -23.91 0.52
CA VAL A 124 27.25 -24.32 1.48
C VAL A 124 27.70 -25.70 1.00
N PRO A 125 28.97 -25.88 0.59
CA PRO A 125 29.42 -27.23 0.26
C PRO A 125 29.29 -28.06 1.54
N ALA A 126 28.51 -29.13 1.44
CA ALA A 126 28.40 -30.13 2.48
C ALA A 126 29.81 -30.61 2.84
N ALA A 127 30.30 -30.19 4.00
CA ALA A 127 31.54 -30.70 4.56
C ALA A 127 31.29 -32.17 4.91
N ALA A 128 31.79 -33.05 4.05
CA ALA A 128 32.00 -34.46 4.35
C ALA A 128 32.85 -34.57 5.62
N GLY A 129 32.46 -35.52 6.46
CA GLY A 129 32.96 -35.66 7.82
C GLY A 129 34.46 -35.92 7.93
N GLY A 130 34.96 -35.61 9.12
CA GLY A 130 36.26 -36.02 9.62
C GLY A 130 36.26 -35.77 11.13
N GLY A 131 35.85 -36.77 11.90
CA GLY A 131 35.97 -36.74 13.35
C GLY A 131 37.42 -36.93 13.77
N ALA A 132 37.80 -36.28 14.86
CA ALA A 132 38.71 -36.82 15.87
C ALA A 132 38.72 -35.87 17.08
N ALA A 133 38.66 -36.48 18.26
CA ALA A 133 38.62 -35.87 19.57
C ALA A 133 39.92 -35.14 19.95
N ALA A 134 39.80 -34.16 20.84
CA ALA A 134 40.80 -33.89 21.88
C ALA A 134 40.14 -33.15 23.03
N GLU A 135 40.15 -33.80 24.19
CA GLU A 135 39.78 -33.27 25.49
C GLU A 135 40.70 -32.12 25.93
N ALA A 136 40.16 -31.16 26.67
CA ALA A 136 40.92 -30.45 27.69
C ALA A 136 39.96 -29.87 28.75
N SER A 137 40.02 -30.49 29.93
CA SER A 137 39.43 -30.05 31.18
C SER A 137 39.85 -28.63 31.57
N GLY A 138 38.92 -27.87 32.15
CA GLY A 138 39.15 -26.59 32.79
C GLY A 138 38.09 -26.33 33.85
N THR A 139 38.39 -26.76 35.07
CA THR A 139 37.63 -26.63 36.31
C THR A 139 37.47 -25.17 36.81
N ALA A 140 36.33 -24.95 37.47
CA ALA A 140 36.06 -24.03 38.59
C ALA A 140 36.02 -22.51 38.33
N ALA A 141 34.86 -21.89 38.63
CA ALA A 141 34.65 -21.19 39.90
C ALA A 141 33.23 -20.60 39.99
N ALA A 142 32.68 -20.72 41.20
CA ALA A 142 31.42 -20.15 41.65
C ALA A 142 31.51 -18.63 41.89
N ALA A 143 30.40 -18.10 42.42
CA ALA A 143 30.20 -16.78 43.02
C ALA A 143 29.80 -15.68 42.02
N THR A 144 28.90 -14.74 42.32
CA THR A 144 28.01 -14.49 43.45
C THR A 144 27.11 -13.34 43.02
N THR A 145 25.90 -13.35 43.57
CA THR A 145 24.92 -12.27 43.66
C THR A 145 25.52 -10.85 43.76
N ALA A 146 24.98 -9.88 43.02
CA ALA A 146 25.16 -8.45 43.33
C ALA A 146 23.97 -7.62 42.84
N VAL A 147 22.99 -7.47 43.73
CA VAL A 147 22.10 -6.29 43.85
C VAL A 147 22.93 -5.17 44.48
N PRO A 148 22.77 -3.89 44.06
CA PRO A 148 22.39 -2.83 45.01
C PRO A 148 21.66 -1.63 44.36
N PRO A 149 21.28 -0.58 45.11
CA PRO A 149 20.44 -0.59 46.31
C PRO A 149 19.24 0.39 46.19
N SER A 150 18.19 0.11 46.96
CA SER A 150 17.19 1.12 47.38
C SER A 150 17.54 1.64 48.78
N ALA A 151 17.56 2.96 48.94
CA ALA A 151 17.49 3.76 50.19
C ALA A 151 17.63 5.24 49.74
N GLN A 152 16.87 6.24 50.16
CA GLN A 152 16.11 6.58 51.38
C GLN A 152 15.07 7.65 50.96
N SER A 153 13.81 7.58 51.37
CA SER A 153 13.25 7.86 52.70
C SER A 153 13.05 9.36 53.01
N GLY A 154 11.78 9.71 53.20
CA GLY A 154 11.26 10.96 53.77
C GLY A 154 10.16 11.56 52.89
N GLY A 155 8.89 11.66 53.24
CA GLY A 155 8.15 11.41 54.48
C GLY A 155 6.84 12.20 54.41
N ASN A 156 5.79 11.67 55.03
CA ASN A 156 4.53 12.31 55.46
C ASN A 156 3.29 12.37 54.53
N LEU A 157 2.39 11.40 54.79
CA LEU A 157 1.08 11.55 55.44
C LEU A 157 0.05 12.55 54.86
N ARG A 158 -0.96 12.01 54.17
CA ARG A 158 -2.43 12.23 54.38
C ARG A 158 -3.18 11.42 53.32
N ALA A 159 -3.79 10.30 53.67
CA ALA A 159 -5.21 10.18 54.07
C ALA A 159 -6.20 10.62 52.98
N ALA A 160 -6.80 9.66 52.27
CA ALA A 160 -8.26 9.53 52.09
C ALA A 160 -8.61 8.52 50.97
N GLN A 161 -9.28 7.45 51.39
CA GLN A 161 -10.46 6.81 50.77
C GLN A 161 -10.36 6.22 49.35
N GLU A 162 -10.27 4.89 49.32
CA GLU A 162 -10.94 4.04 48.34
C GLU A 162 -12.42 3.87 48.70
N PRO A 163 -13.32 3.75 47.71
CA PRO A 163 -14.51 2.95 47.87
C PRO A 163 -14.50 1.72 46.95
N GLU A 164 -14.59 0.54 47.57
CA GLU A 164 -15.06 -0.70 46.96
C GLU A 164 -16.52 -0.52 46.48
N PRO A 165 -16.93 -1.20 45.39
CA PRO A 165 -18.32 -1.58 45.20
C PRO A 165 -18.53 -3.03 45.64
N GLN A 166 -19.22 -3.19 46.76
CA GLN A 166 -19.82 -4.45 47.20
C GLN A 166 -20.90 -4.92 46.23
N ALA A 167 -20.83 -6.19 45.88
CA ALA A 167 -21.96 -6.97 45.42
C ALA A 167 -22.67 -7.59 46.63
N ASP A 168 -24.00 -7.51 46.69
CA ASP A 168 -24.84 -8.68 47.01
C ASP A 168 -26.35 -8.38 46.86
N GLN A 169 -27.02 -9.29 46.15
CA GLN A 169 -28.33 -9.91 46.42
C GLN A 169 -29.59 -9.03 46.60
N ALA A 170 -30.82 -9.46 46.35
CA ALA A 170 -31.47 -10.59 45.67
C ALA A 170 -32.99 -10.32 45.76
N ALA A 171 -33.78 -11.18 45.10
CA ALA A 171 -35.23 -11.34 45.14
C ALA A 171 -36.04 -10.38 44.24
N SER A 172 -37.17 -10.76 43.64
CA SER A 172 -37.89 -12.00 43.31
C SER A 172 -39.19 -11.49 42.67
N GLY A 173 -39.76 -12.18 41.69
CA GLY A 173 -41.12 -11.90 41.18
C GLY A 173 -41.20 -11.87 39.65
N ASP A 174 -41.37 -12.99 38.95
CA ASP A 174 -42.63 -13.71 38.69
C ASP A 174 -43.33 -13.23 37.39
N THR A 175 -43.83 -14.26 36.70
CA THR A 175 -44.45 -14.45 35.39
C THR A 175 -45.31 -13.35 34.75
N HIS A 176 -45.13 -13.14 33.43
CA HIS A 176 -46.26 -13.24 32.49
C HIS A 176 -45.87 -13.55 31.04
N ALA A 177 -46.71 -14.38 30.43
CA ALA A 177 -46.67 -14.86 29.07
C ALA A 177 -47.29 -13.86 28.08
N GLY A 178 -46.90 -13.96 26.80
CA GLY A 178 -47.80 -13.69 25.68
C GLY A 178 -47.40 -12.56 24.73
N GLY A 179 -47.25 -12.91 23.45
CA GLY A 179 -47.62 -12.02 22.33
C GLY A 179 -46.48 -11.61 21.38
N PRO A 180 -46.50 -12.07 20.11
CA PRO A 180 -45.71 -11.46 19.04
C PRO A 180 -46.45 -10.22 18.50
N GLY A 181 -45.78 -9.08 18.48
CA GLY A 181 -46.30 -7.83 17.92
C GLY A 181 -45.54 -7.44 16.65
N GLU A 182 -46.20 -7.59 15.50
CA GLU A 182 -45.90 -6.85 14.28
C GLU A 182 -45.93 -5.34 14.57
N LEU A 183 -44.93 -4.60 14.06
CA LEU A 183 -45.03 -3.16 13.84
C LEU A 183 -44.51 -2.85 12.44
N GLU A 184 -45.45 -2.93 11.49
CA GLU A 184 -45.46 -2.10 10.29
C GLU A 184 -45.68 -0.62 10.65
N SER A 185 -45.39 0.25 9.68
CA SER A 185 -45.66 1.71 9.63
C SER A 185 -44.62 2.57 10.36
N GLY A 186 -44.03 3.61 9.78
CA GLY A 186 -44.32 4.32 8.54
C GLY A 186 -43.72 5.72 8.65
N ALA A 187 -43.24 6.24 7.51
CA ALA A 187 -43.10 7.64 7.12
C ALA A 187 -42.64 8.70 8.16
N ARG A 188 -41.56 9.43 7.83
CA ARG A 188 -41.70 10.87 7.50
C ARG A 188 -40.42 11.49 6.96
N ALA A 189 -40.60 12.19 5.85
CA ALA A 189 -39.70 13.17 5.28
C ALA A 189 -39.47 14.36 6.21
N GLN A 190 -38.28 14.96 6.13
CA GLN A 190 -38.11 16.40 6.32
C GLN A 190 -36.90 16.86 5.51
N GLY A 191 -37.19 17.59 4.42
CA GLY A 191 -36.22 18.40 3.72
C GLY A 191 -36.08 19.78 4.37
N HIS A 192 -34.91 20.37 4.21
CA HIS A 192 -34.52 21.79 4.22
C HIS A 192 -33.24 21.81 3.35
N GLY A 193 -32.99 22.65 2.35
CA GLY A 193 -33.53 23.96 2.01
C GLY A 193 -32.35 24.93 1.83
N GLY A 194 -32.16 25.46 0.61
CA GLY A 194 -31.29 26.61 0.28
C GLY A 194 -29.81 26.27 0.01
N GLY A 195 -29.11 26.82 -0.98
CA GLY A 195 -29.35 27.94 -1.88
C GLY A 195 -28.00 28.49 -2.39
N ALA A 196 -28.05 29.31 -3.45
CA ALA A 196 -26.96 30.04 -4.16
C ALA A 196 -26.17 29.21 -5.20
N ALA A 197 -26.33 29.39 -6.52
CA ALA A 197 -26.29 30.57 -7.39
C ALA A 197 -24.88 31.15 -7.63
N ALA A 198 -24.31 30.84 -8.81
CA ALA A 198 -23.46 31.69 -9.67
C ALA A 198 -23.11 30.84 -10.91
N ALA A 199 -23.79 30.95 -12.06
CA ALA A 199 -23.75 32.04 -13.03
C ALA A 199 -22.32 32.42 -13.45
N GLY A 200 -21.90 31.92 -14.61
CA GLY A 200 -20.59 32.19 -15.21
C GLY A 200 -20.51 31.73 -16.67
N THR A 201 -21.53 32.07 -17.47
CA THR A 201 -21.49 31.97 -18.93
C THR A 201 -20.75 33.18 -19.50
N GLY A 202 -19.51 32.99 -19.91
CA GLY A 202 -18.74 33.96 -20.69
C GLY A 202 -18.71 33.52 -22.16
N GLY A 203 -19.55 34.16 -22.97
CA GLY A 203 -19.48 34.07 -24.42
C GLY A 203 -18.33 34.93 -24.96
N ALA A 204 -17.72 34.44 -26.04
CA ALA A 204 -16.93 35.25 -26.96
C ALA A 204 -17.19 34.72 -28.38
N ASP A 205 -18.27 35.20 -28.96
CA ASP A 205 -18.45 35.31 -30.40
C ASP A 205 -17.38 36.26 -30.96
N GLY A 206 -16.68 35.83 -32.00
CA GLY A 206 -15.71 36.67 -32.67
C GLY A 206 -15.16 36.05 -33.94
N GLY A 207 -15.67 36.48 -35.10
CA GLY A 207 -14.85 36.63 -36.28
C GLY A 207 -15.05 35.61 -37.40
N LEU A 208 -16.14 35.78 -38.14
CA LEU A 208 -16.20 35.43 -39.55
C LEU A 208 -15.09 36.17 -40.32
N ALA A 209 -14.26 35.45 -41.06
CA ALA A 209 -13.50 35.98 -42.19
C ALA A 209 -13.50 34.95 -43.32
N LEU A 210 -14.50 35.09 -44.18
CA LEU A 210 -14.51 34.59 -45.55
C LEU A 210 -13.43 35.32 -46.36
N SER A 211 -12.63 34.60 -47.13
CA SER A 211 -12.14 35.06 -48.43
C SER A 211 -11.62 33.90 -49.30
N PRO A 212 -11.62 34.10 -50.64
CA PRO A 212 -11.97 33.06 -51.58
C PRO A 212 -10.78 32.51 -52.39
N ALA A 213 -11.08 31.35 -53.00
CA ALA A 213 -10.63 30.83 -54.29
C ALA A 213 -9.39 31.43 -54.97
N GLY A 214 -8.49 30.53 -55.39
CA GLY A 214 -7.81 30.65 -56.67
C GLY A 214 -6.41 30.06 -56.70
N GLY A 215 -6.18 29.10 -57.59
CA GLY A 215 -4.86 28.98 -58.24
C GLY A 215 -4.24 27.60 -58.32
N GLN A 216 -4.49 26.96 -59.46
CA GLN A 216 -3.53 26.18 -60.25
C GLN A 216 -2.97 24.86 -59.71
N ALA A 217 -3.48 23.78 -60.35
CA ALA A 217 -2.77 22.53 -60.53
C ALA A 217 -1.55 22.71 -61.46
N PRO A 218 -0.38 22.16 -61.09
CA PRO A 218 0.61 21.72 -62.05
C PRO A 218 0.50 20.21 -62.27
N ALA A 219 0.67 19.86 -63.53
CA ALA A 219 0.60 18.53 -64.09
C ALA A 219 1.70 17.58 -63.58
N GLY A 220 1.36 16.30 -63.49
CA GLY A 220 2.17 15.21 -64.04
C GLY A 220 3.58 15.04 -63.48
N GLY A 221 3.68 14.65 -62.21
CA GLY A 221 4.85 13.95 -61.69
C GLY A 221 4.39 12.64 -61.09
N SER A 222 4.73 11.51 -61.70
CA SER A 222 4.55 10.20 -61.07
C SER A 222 5.24 10.26 -59.70
N PRO A 223 4.53 10.02 -58.57
CA PRO A 223 5.12 10.10 -57.25
C PRO A 223 6.20 9.02 -57.18
N GLN A 224 7.45 9.48 -57.17
CA GLN A 224 8.58 8.67 -56.79
C GLN A 224 8.27 8.14 -55.39
N PRO A 225 8.28 6.81 -55.15
CA PRO A 225 7.95 6.28 -53.84
C PRO A 225 8.93 6.89 -52.85
N ASP A 226 8.41 7.69 -51.91
CA ASP A 226 9.20 8.22 -50.81
C ASP A 226 9.99 7.06 -50.20
N PRO A 227 11.31 7.20 -49.98
CA PRO A 227 12.09 6.18 -49.30
C PRO A 227 11.41 5.95 -47.96
N GLN A 228 10.79 4.77 -47.82
CA GLN A 228 10.05 4.37 -46.62
C GLN A 228 10.97 4.64 -45.44
N LEU A 229 10.71 5.73 -44.72
CA LEU A 229 11.36 6.00 -43.45
C LEU A 229 11.11 4.75 -42.61
N PRO A 230 12.15 4.12 -42.04
CA PRO A 230 12.00 2.90 -41.28
C PRO A 230 10.90 3.14 -40.25
N LEU A 231 9.80 2.41 -40.40
CA LEU A 231 8.67 2.47 -39.49
C LEU A 231 9.25 2.34 -38.09
N PRO A 232 8.94 3.27 -37.16
CA PRO A 232 9.43 3.17 -35.81
C PRO A 232 9.08 1.78 -35.28
N PRO A 233 10.03 1.08 -34.63
CA PRO A 233 9.77 -0.26 -34.14
C PRO A 233 8.48 -0.24 -33.32
N PRO A 234 7.60 -1.24 -33.49
CA PRO A 234 6.39 -1.32 -32.68
C PRO A 234 6.82 -1.22 -31.21
N PRO A 235 6.14 -0.40 -30.39
CA PRO A 235 6.48 -0.29 -28.99
C PRO A 235 6.52 -1.71 -28.43
N PRO A 236 7.54 -2.05 -27.61
CA PRO A 236 7.62 -3.38 -27.02
C PRO A 236 6.25 -3.67 -26.41
N ALA A 237 5.66 -4.79 -26.81
CA ALA A 237 4.40 -5.26 -26.24
C ALA A 237 4.65 -5.42 -24.75
N LEU A 238 4.38 -4.36 -23.98
CA LEU A 238 4.37 -4.38 -22.54
C LEU A 238 3.37 -5.47 -22.21
N LEU A 239 3.88 -6.62 -21.76
CA LEU A 239 3.07 -7.68 -21.19
C LEU A 239 2.23 -7.00 -20.13
N ALA A 240 0.97 -6.73 -20.47
CA ALA A 240 0.06 -6.02 -19.62
C ALA A 240 -0.25 -6.98 -18.47
N ASP A 241 0.57 -6.90 -17.43
CA ASP A 241 0.37 -7.65 -16.22
C ASP A 241 -0.84 -7.04 -15.52
N ASP A 242 -1.94 -7.77 -15.55
CA ASP A 242 -3.20 -7.43 -14.89
C ASP A 242 -3.15 -7.74 -13.39
N ARG A 243 -2.05 -8.31 -12.91
CA ARG A 243 -1.87 -8.63 -11.50
C ARG A 243 -1.45 -7.40 -10.69
N VAL A 244 -2.11 -7.26 -9.55
CA VAL A 244 -1.85 -6.22 -8.57
C VAL A 244 -1.62 -6.83 -7.19
N VAL A 245 -0.89 -6.11 -6.34
CA VAL A 245 -0.76 -6.45 -4.92
C VAL A 245 -1.37 -5.34 -4.07
N ALA A 246 -2.27 -5.68 -3.16
CA ALA A 246 -2.85 -4.73 -2.21
C ALA A 246 -1.85 -4.44 -1.08
N VAL A 247 -1.49 -3.16 -0.88
CA VAL A 247 -0.51 -2.74 0.16
C VAL A 247 -1.18 -2.03 1.34
N ALA A 248 -2.37 -1.45 1.13
CA ALA A 248 -3.17 -0.89 2.21
C ALA A 248 -4.66 -1.12 1.94
N ALA A 249 -5.45 -1.33 2.99
CA ALA A 249 -6.88 -1.55 2.88
C ALA A 249 -7.63 -0.99 4.09
N ASN A 250 -8.87 -0.55 3.88
CA ASN A 250 -9.76 -0.25 5.00
C ASN A 250 -10.34 -1.55 5.60
N ALA A 251 -10.95 -1.45 6.78
CA ALA A 251 -11.48 -2.61 7.51
C ALA A 251 -12.51 -3.42 6.72
N SER A 252 -13.29 -2.79 5.83
CA SER A 252 -14.27 -3.48 4.98
C SER A 252 -13.67 -4.05 3.69
N GLY A 253 -12.42 -3.75 3.36
CA GLY A 253 -11.80 -4.09 2.07
C GLY A 253 -12.37 -3.32 0.86
N SER A 254 -13.37 -2.46 1.05
CA SER A 254 -14.01 -1.70 -0.02
C SER A 254 -13.11 -0.65 -0.66
N ARG A 255 -12.10 -0.16 0.08
CA ARG A 255 -11.09 0.80 -0.40
C ARG A 255 -9.70 0.24 -0.17
N ARG A 256 -8.87 0.21 -1.21
CA ARG A 256 -7.52 -0.36 -1.14
C ARG A 256 -6.54 0.43 -2.00
N PHE A 257 -5.31 0.55 -1.52
CA PHE A 257 -4.18 0.90 -2.38
C PHE A 257 -3.57 -0.37 -2.94
N VAL A 258 -3.56 -0.48 -4.27
CA VAL A 258 -2.99 -1.61 -4.99
C VAL A 258 -1.83 -1.13 -5.85
N VAL A 259 -0.83 -1.99 -6.01
CA VAL A 259 0.36 -1.73 -6.83
C VAL A 259 0.39 -2.73 -7.98
N ALA A 260 0.43 -2.23 -9.21
CA ALA A 260 0.56 -3.09 -10.38
C ALA A 260 1.94 -3.74 -10.41
N LEU A 261 2.00 -5.06 -10.57
CA LEU A 261 3.27 -5.79 -10.47
C LEU A 261 4.21 -5.47 -11.64
N GLY A 262 3.66 -5.35 -12.86
CA GLY A 262 4.45 -5.06 -14.05
C GLY A 262 4.98 -3.63 -14.14
N THR A 263 4.25 -2.64 -13.60
CA THR A 263 4.60 -1.21 -13.75
C THR A 263 5.04 -0.52 -12.46
N GLY A 264 4.69 -1.08 -11.29
CA GLY A 264 4.89 -0.44 -9.99
C GLY A 264 3.97 0.76 -9.73
N HIS A 265 3.03 1.06 -10.64
CA HIS A 265 2.07 2.14 -10.45
C HIS A 265 1.11 1.83 -9.30
N VAL A 266 0.77 2.86 -8.53
CA VAL A 266 -0.17 2.79 -7.42
C VAL A 266 -1.55 3.26 -7.89
N TYR A 267 -2.55 2.43 -7.63
CA TYR A 267 -3.95 2.69 -7.90
C TYR A 267 -4.73 2.67 -6.60
N ILE A 268 -5.81 3.44 -6.54
CA ILE A 268 -6.83 3.28 -5.51
C ILE A 268 -7.97 2.47 -6.11
N ALA A 269 -8.27 1.33 -5.48
CA ALA A 269 -9.41 0.49 -5.79
C ALA A 269 -10.58 0.88 -4.88
N ARG A 270 -11.78 1.04 -5.45
CA ARG A 270 -13.05 1.28 -4.74
C ARG A 270 -14.08 0.30 -5.29
N GLY A 271 -14.35 -0.79 -4.57
CA GLY A 271 -15.10 -1.92 -5.11
C GLY A 271 -14.39 -2.48 -6.35
N LEU A 272 -15.07 -2.46 -7.50
CA LEU A 272 -14.54 -2.92 -8.79
C LEU A 272 -13.85 -1.82 -9.61
N SER A 273 -13.87 -0.58 -9.14
CA SER A 273 -13.33 0.57 -9.87
C SER A 273 -11.89 0.86 -9.47
N PHE A 274 -11.03 1.11 -10.47
CA PHE A 274 -9.64 1.51 -10.27
C PHE A 274 -9.42 2.95 -10.75
N ALA A 275 -8.70 3.74 -9.94
CA ALA A 275 -8.23 5.04 -10.33
C ALA A 275 -6.72 5.14 -10.12
N PHE A 276 -6.02 5.70 -11.11
CA PHE A 276 -4.59 5.97 -10.97
C PHE A 276 -4.35 6.96 -9.84
N TYR A 277 -3.45 6.61 -8.92
CA TYR A 277 -3.14 7.46 -7.78
C TYR A 277 -1.73 8.03 -7.87
N ALA A 278 -0.71 7.20 -8.07
CA ALA A 278 0.68 7.65 -8.14
C ALA A 278 1.54 6.75 -9.03
N PRO A 279 2.63 7.27 -9.63
CA PRO A 279 3.53 6.47 -10.46
C PRO A 279 4.37 5.46 -9.66
N GLY A 280 4.30 5.48 -8.32
CA GLY A 280 5.03 4.58 -7.43
C GLY A 280 4.67 4.83 -5.97
N VAL A 281 5.13 3.95 -5.08
CA VAL A 281 5.02 4.06 -3.62
C VAL A 281 5.76 5.31 -3.11
N ALA A 282 6.93 5.65 -3.68
CA ALA A 282 7.64 6.86 -3.30
C ALA A 282 6.81 8.13 -3.60
N ALA A 283 6.18 8.18 -4.78
CA ALA A 283 5.31 9.29 -5.15
C ALA A 283 3.99 9.30 -4.35
N LEU A 284 3.45 8.13 -3.98
CA LEU A 284 2.37 8.02 -3.00
C LEU A 284 2.78 8.69 -1.68
N LEU A 285 3.89 8.25 -1.07
CA LEU A 285 4.37 8.81 0.20
C LEU A 285 4.64 10.31 0.13
N GLN A 286 5.17 10.80 -1.00
CA GLN A 286 5.36 12.23 -1.21
C GLN A 286 4.03 12.98 -1.29
N LYS A 287 3.01 12.43 -1.96
CA LYS A 287 1.66 13.02 -1.98
C LYS A 287 1.02 13.05 -0.60
N LEU A 288 1.28 12.07 0.25
CA LEU A 288 0.77 12.04 1.63
C LEU A 288 1.47 13.02 2.58
N LEU A 289 2.60 13.58 2.16
CA LEU A 289 3.35 14.60 2.90
C LEU A 289 3.00 16.03 2.48
N ALA A 290 2.25 16.21 1.39
CA ALA A 290 1.86 17.51 0.83
C ALA A 290 0.53 17.97 1.41
#